data_AF-A0AAV4QE64-F1
#
_entry.id   AF-A0AAV4QE64-F1
#
_cell.length_a   1.000
_cell.length_b   1.000
_cell.length_c   1.000
_cell.angle_alpha   90.00
_cell.angle_beta   90.00
_cell.angle_gamma   90.00
#
_symmetry.space_group_name_H-M   'P 1'
#
loop_
_entity.id
_entity.type
_entity.pdbx_description
1 polymer ?
#
loop_
_entity_poly.entity_id
_entity_poly.type
_entity_poly.pdbx_seq_one_letter_code
_entity_poly.pdbx_strand_id
1 'polypeptide(L)'
;MTLWSEKDIPPLTLSQQTKHSVYSMCWSFPEQGSSLLTAGSDMRIRHWDLKNPSSSHIVVAAAGESPPPTNTTYKVIDGTEVICECCPKEEEKSSDDPNRRYPETPPVGHFDIISAISTIQTTQPLILSASKDGVVKVWK
;
A
#
# COMPACT_ATOMS: atom_id res chain seq x y z
N MET A 1 4.91 -13.13 -13.31
CA MET A 1 4.61 -11.81 -12.75
C MET A 1 5.01 -11.78 -11.29
N THR A 2 5.83 -10.80 -10.90
CA THR A 2 6.38 -10.67 -9.54
C THR A 2 6.14 -9.24 -9.04
N LEU A 3 5.62 -9.08 -7.82
CA LEU A 3 5.50 -7.76 -7.18
C LEU A 3 6.80 -7.43 -6.46
N TRP A 4 7.28 -6.20 -6.63
CA TRP A 4 8.58 -5.80 -6.11
C TRP A 4 8.55 -4.39 -5.56
N SER A 5 9.29 -4.13 -4.49
CA SER A 5 9.28 -2.83 -3.82
C SER A 5 10.35 -1.87 -4.35
N GLU A 6 11.28 -2.33 -5.21
CA GLU A 6 12.48 -1.55 -5.53
C GLU A 6 12.70 -1.30 -7.02
N LYS A 7 13.18 -0.11 -7.33
CA LYS A 7 13.42 0.29 -8.71
C LYS A 7 14.82 -0.14 -9.15
N ASP A 8 14.86 -1.02 -10.15
CA ASP A 8 16.04 -1.37 -10.99
C ASP A 8 16.95 -2.44 -10.39
N ILE A 9 16.38 -3.26 -9.50
CA ILE A 9 17.05 -4.37 -8.84
C ILE A 9 16.47 -5.71 -9.34
N PRO A 10 17.30 -6.69 -9.70
CA PRO A 10 16.82 -8.01 -10.15
C PRO A 10 15.96 -8.69 -9.08
N PRO A 11 14.93 -9.46 -9.50
CA PRO A 11 14.21 -10.34 -8.58
C PRO A 11 15.21 -11.23 -7.81
N LEU A 12 14.96 -11.45 -6.50
CA LEU A 12 15.80 -12.27 -5.61
C LEU A 12 17.15 -11.67 -5.20
N THR A 13 17.36 -10.36 -5.43
CA THR A 13 18.54 -9.67 -4.88
C THR A 13 18.48 -9.64 -3.35
N LEU A 14 19.61 -9.95 -2.69
CA LEU A 14 19.72 -10.05 -1.23
C LEU A 14 19.91 -8.70 -0.52
N SER A 15 20.19 -7.63 -1.26
CA SER A 15 20.23 -6.27 -0.71
C SER A 15 18.82 -5.69 -0.68
N GLN A 16 18.25 -5.53 0.52
CA GLN A 16 17.02 -4.78 0.73
C GLN A 16 17.36 -3.36 1.17
N GLN A 17 16.97 -2.38 0.38
CA GLN A 17 17.09 -0.97 0.70
C GLN A 17 15.93 -0.50 1.58
N THR A 18 14.73 -1.07 1.42
CA THR A 18 13.58 -0.81 2.30
C THR A 18 13.62 -1.68 3.56
N LYS A 19 13.33 -1.07 4.73
CA LYS A 19 13.17 -1.78 6.00
C LYS A 19 11.75 -2.36 6.20
N HIS A 20 10.86 -2.14 5.23
CA HIS A 20 9.47 -2.58 5.32
C HIS A 20 9.29 -3.95 4.68
N SER A 21 8.34 -4.71 5.21
CA SER A 21 8.03 -6.06 4.76
C SER A 21 6.52 -6.20 4.61
N VAL A 22 6.10 -7.02 3.66
CA VAL A 22 4.70 -7.41 3.48
C VAL A 22 4.38 -8.53 4.47
N TYR A 23 3.32 -8.35 5.26
CA TYR A 23 2.86 -9.34 6.25
C TYR A 23 1.62 -10.07 5.77
N SER A 24 0.84 -9.45 4.87
CA SER A 24 -0.40 -10.02 4.40
C SER A 24 -0.69 -9.63 2.95
N MET A 25 -1.25 -10.58 2.21
CA MET A 25 -1.66 -10.44 0.83
C MET A 25 -3.00 -11.14 0.65
N CYS A 26 -3.91 -10.55 -0.10
CA CYS A 26 -5.16 -11.22 -0.48
C CYS A 26 -5.58 -10.81 -1.89
N TRP A 27 -6.26 -11.70 -2.59
CA TRP A 27 -6.87 -11.36 -3.87
C TRP A 27 -7.98 -10.34 -3.66
N SER A 28 -8.07 -9.38 -4.58
CA SER A 28 -9.28 -8.56 -4.69
C SER A 28 -10.46 -9.43 -5.11
N PHE A 29 -11.66 -8.85 -5.13
CA PHE A 29 -12.90 -9.56 -5.38
C PHE A 29 -12.84 -10.45 -6.65
N PRO A 30 -13.39 -11.67 -6.58
CA PRO A 30 -13.21 -12.70 -7.60
C PRO A 30 -13.75 -12.34 -9.00
N GLU A 31 -14.69 -11.40 -9.11
CA GLU A 31 -15.13 -10.89 -10.43
C GLU A 31 -14.06 -10.05 -11.14
N GLN A 32 -13.11 -9.45 -10.40
CA GLN A 32 -12.03 -8.67 -10.99
C GLN A 32 -10.80 -9.52 -11.28
N GLY A 33 -10.52 -10.56 -10.47
CA GLY A 33 -9.58 -11.67 -10.75
C GLY A 33 -8.13 -11.31 -11.12
N SER A 34 -7.81 -10.04 -11.21
CA SER A 34 -6.56 -9.50 -11.73
C SER A 34 -5.98 -8.44 -10.83
N SER A 35 -6.42 -8.35 -9.57
CA SER A 35 -5.82 -7.41 -8.64
C SER A 35 -5.50 -8.06 -7.30
N LEU A 36 -4.41 -7.61 -6.71
CA LEU A 36 -3.92 -8.08 -5.42
C LEU A 36 -3.91 -6.93 -4.43
N LEU A 37 -4.30 -7.19 -3.18
CA LEU A 37 -4.07 -6.31 -2.06
C LEU A 37 -2.85 -6.77 -1.27
N THR A 38 -2.04 -5.83 -0.80
CA THR A 38 -0.92 -6.12 0.11
C THR A 38 -0.86 -5.11 1.25
N ALA A 39 -0.45 -5.54 2.42
CA ALA A 39 -0.18 -4.67 3.56
C ALA A 39 0.95 -5.22 4.46
N GLY A 40 1.53 -4.36 5.28
CA GLY A 40 2.67 -4.77 6.09
C GLY A 40 3.17 -3.72 7.08
N SER A 41 4.49 -3.73 7.30
CA SER A 41 5.12 -2.95 8.36
C SER A 41 5.29 -1.46 8.06
N ASP A 42 4.88 -1.00 6.88
CA ASP A 42 4.73 0.43 6.57
C ASP A 42 3.32 0.95 6.83
N MET A 43 2.43 0.11 7.37
CA MET A 43 1.08 0.51 7.80
C MET A 43 0.17 0.96 6.64
N ARG A 44 0.55 0.63 5.40
CA ARG A 44 -0.18 0.98 4.18
C ARG A 44 -0.91 -0.22 3.59
N ILE A 45 -2.03 0.05 2.90
CA ILE A 45 -2.72 -0.94 2.06
C ILE A 45 -2.55 -0.53 0.60
N ARG A 46 -2.09 -1.47 -0.21
CA ARG A 46 -1.84 -1.27 -1.65
C ARG A 46 -2.77 -2.12 -2.47
N HIS A 47 -3.20 -1.56 -3.60
CA HIS A 47 -3.89 -2.26 -4.66
C HIS A 47 -2.96 -2.37 -5.87
N TRP A 48 -2.75 -3.61 -6.33
CA TRP A 48 -1.96 -3.92 -7.50
C TRP A 48 -2.87 -4.42 -8.60
N ASP A 49 -2.99 -3.66 -9.69
CA ASP A 49 -3.70 -4.13 -10.88
C ASP A 49 -2.71 -4.87 -11.78
N LEU A 50 -2.93 -6.17 -11.92
CA LEU A 50 -2.06 -7.06 -12.67
C LEU A 50 -2.31 -7.00 -14.19
N LYS A 51 -3.47 -6.51 -14.63
CA LYS A 51 -3.77 -6.30 -16.06
C LYS A 51 -3.31 -4.93 -16.52
N ASN A 52 -3.49 -3.92 -15.69
CA ASN A 52 -3.06 -2.57 -15.95
C ASN A 52 -2.20 -2.04 -14.80
N PRO A 53 -0.89 -2.34 -14.77
CA PRO A 53 0.02 -1.93 -13.71
C PRO A 53 -0.02 -0.45 -13.35
N SER A 54 -0.31 0.41 -14.32
CA SER A 54 -0.44 1.87 -14.13
C SER A 54 -1.64 2.27 -13.25
N SER A 55 -2.63 1.39 -13.08
CA SER A 55 -3.77 1.58 -12.18
C SER A 55 -3.51 1.10 -10.74
N SER A 56 -2.30 0.60 -10.44
CA SER A 56 -1.91 0.23 -9.08
C SER A 56 -1.68 1.49 -8.23
N HIS A 57 -2.15 1.49 -6.98
CA HIS A 57 -2.08 2.64 -6.09
C HIS A 57 -2.13 2.25 -4.60
N ILE A 58 -1.76 3.18 -3.73
CA ILE A 58 -1.97 3.07 -2.27
C ILE A 58 -3.40 3.48 -1.97
N VAL A 59 -4.16 2.55 -1.41
CA VAL A 59 -5.58 2.75 -1.05
C VAL A 59 -5.72 3.35 0.35
N VAL A 60 -4.78 3.01 1.24
CA VAL A 60 -4.72 3.52 2.62
C VAL A 60 -3.28 3.85 2.98
N ALA A 61 -3.04 5.09 3.40
CA ALA A 61 -1.75 5.55 3.91
C ALA A 61 -1.56 5.21 5.41
N ALA A 62 -0.33 5.33 5.93
CA ALA A 62 -0.11 5.20 7.36
C ALA A 62 -0.80 6.32 8.14
N ALA A 63 -1.05 6.13 9.43
CA ALA A 63 -1.62 7.17 10.27
C ALA A 63 -0.74 8.44 10.27
N GLY A 64 -1.35 9.60 9.99
CA GLY A 64 -0.66 10.89 9.95
C GLY A 64 0.00 11.22 8.60
N GLU A 65 0.03 10.28 7.67
CA GLU A 65 0.51 10.53 6.31
C GLU A 65 -0.61 11.09 5.43
N SER A 66 -0.29 12.11 4.63
CA SER A 66 -1.10 12.41 3.44
C SER A 66 -1.02 11.22 2.48
N PRO A 67 -2.11 10.84 1.78
CA PRO A 67 -2.04 9.78 0.77
C PRO A 67 -0.91 10.11 -0.22
N PRO A 68 0.14 9.27 -0.32
CA PRO A 68 1.26 9.56 -1.22
C PRO A 68 0.79 9.43 -2.66
N PRO A 69 1.27 10.27 -3.60
CA PRO A 69 1.04 10.03 -5.01
C PRO A 69 1.70 8.70 -5.36
N THR A 70 0.88 7.71 -5.71
CA THR A 70 1.43 6.38 -6.01
C THR A 70 1.98 6.40 -7.42
N ASN A 71 3.29 6.51 -7.55
CA ASN A 71 3.96 6.30 -8.83
C ASN A 71 4.27 4.82 -8.95
N THR A 72 3.51 4.11 -9.78
CA THR A 72 3.81 2.70 -10.09
C THR A 72 4.54 2.62 -11.43
N THR A 73 5.61 1.83 -11.49
CA THR A 73 6.33 1.51 -12.73
C THR A 73 6.19 0.04 -13.08
N TYR A 74 6.02 -0.26 -14.36
CA TYR A 74 6.04 -1.60 -14.90
C TYR A 74 7.25 -1.81 -15.79
N LYS A 75 7.88 -2.98 -15.70
CA LYS A 75 9.02 -3.36 -16.54
C LYS A 75 9.21 -4.87 -16.57
N VAL A 76 10.04 -5.31 -17.51
CA VAL A 76 10.52 -6.69 -17.59
C VAL A 76 11.99 -6.71 -17.20
N ILE A 77 12.35 -7.50 -16.19
CA ILE A 77 13.72 -7.73 -15.73
C ILE A 77 14.02 -9.21 -15.93
N ASP A 78 15.02 -9.56 -16.75
CA ASP A 78 15.43 -10.94 -17.02
C ASP A 78 14.26 -11.87 -17.42
N GLY A 79 13.34 -11.36 -18.26
CA GLY A 79 12.15 -12.09 -18.69
C GLY A 79 11.03 -12.17 -17.64
N THR A 80 11.22 -11.58 -16.47
CA THR A 80 10.21 -11.50 -15.40
C THR A 80 9.50 -10.16 -15.45
N GLU A 81 8.17 -10.17 -15.55
CA GLU A 81 7.33 -8.98 -15.40
C GLU A 81 7.32 -8.51 -13.95
N VAL A 82 7.64 -7.24 -13.74
CA VAL A 82 7.77 -6.60 -12.44
C VAL A 82 6.93 -5.32 -12.38
N ILE A 83 6.11 -5.23 -11.34
CA ILE A 83 5.46 -3.98 -10.92
C ILE A 83 6.20 -3.46 -9.69
N CYS A 84 6.65 -2.21 -9.74
CA CYS A 84 7.32 -1.53 -8.63
C CYS A 84 6.57 -0.27 -8.21
N GLU A 85 6.38 -0.10 -6.90
CA GLU A 85 6.12 1.23 -6.34
C GLU A 85 7.40 2.08 -6.40
N CYS A 86 7.27 3.30 -6.87
CA CYS A 86 8.31 4.31 -6.83
C CYS A 86 7.94 5.33 -5.76
N CYS A 87 8.74 5.40 -4.69
CA CYS A 87 8.65 6.53 -3.78
C CYS A 87 8.97 7.81 -4.57
N PRO A 88 8.09 8.82 -4.59
CA PRO A 88 8.49 10.15 -5.04
C PRO A 88 9.65 10.64 -4.16
N LYS A 89 10.55 11.44 -4.73
CA LYS A 89 11.53 12.18 -3.91
C LYS A 89 10.74 13.05 -2.95
N GLU A 90 11.02 12.94 -1.65
CA GLU A 90 10.43 13.80 -0.65
C GLU A 90 10.76 15.26 -1.02
N GLU A 91 9.74 16.01 -1.44
CA GLU A 91 9.80 17.46 -1.29
C GLU A 91 9.41 17.72 0.16
N GLU A 92 10.36 18.17 0.97
CA GLU A 92 10.14 18.62 2.35
C GLU A 92 9.07 19.73 2.34
N LYS A 93 7.81 19.37 2.52
CA LYS A 93 6.76 20.33 2.84
C LYS A 93 6.87 20.64 4.31
N SER A 94 7.58 21.71 4.63
CA SER A 94 7.44 22.40 5.92
C SER A 94 6.00 22.91 6.02
N SER A 95 5.16 22.24 6.79
CA SER A 95 3.86 22.76 7.19
C SER A 95 3.85 23.01 8.69
N ASP A 96 4.37 24.16 9.08
CA ASP A 96 4.11 24.72 10.40
C ASP A 96 3.12 25.88 10.20
N ASP A 97 1.82 25.57 10.24
CA ASP A 97 0.77 26.58 10.35
C ASP A 97 0.25 26.57 11.80
N PRO A 98 0.70 27.50 12.65
CA PRO A 98 0.43 27.48 14.09
C PRO A 98 -1.01 27.84 14.48
N ASN A 99 -1.93 28.01 13.52
CA ASN A 99 -3.28 28.55 13.77
C ASN A 99 -4.45 27.58 13.58
N ARG A 100 -4.23 26.27 13.47
CA ARG A 100 -5.33 25.33 13.24
C ARG A 100 -6.14 25.04 14.52
N ARG A 101 -7.14 25.89 14.82
CA ARG A 101 -8.11 25.74 15.92
C ARG A 101 -9.24 24.74 15.62
N TYR A 102 -8.93 23.56 15.14
CA TYR A 102 -9.91 22.47 15.06
C TYR A 102 -9.28 21.19 15.60
N PRO A 103 -10.05 20.31 16.26
CA PRO A 103 -9.57 18.97 16.57
C PRO A 103 -9.05 18.34 15.27
N GLU A 104 -7.82 17.84 15.29
CA GLU A 104 -7.30 17.11 14.13
C GLU A 104 -8.25 15.95 13.83
N THR A 105 -8.62 15.83 12.56
CA THR A 105 -9.35 14.64 12.10
C THR A 105 -8.51 13.42 12.47
N PRO A 106 -9.08 12.42 13.17
CA PRO A 106 -8.32 11.26 13.59
C PRO A 106 -7.65 10.61 12.37
N PRO A 107 -6.39 10.19 12.48
CA PRO A 107 -5.69 9.56 11.37
C PRO A 107 -6.46 8.40 10.79
N VAL A 108 -6.66 8.44 9.48
CA VAL A 108 -7.47 7.45 8.77
C VAL A 108 -6.75 6.10 8.77
N GLY A 109 -5.43 6.09 8.61
CA GLY A 109 -4.57 4.89 8.57
C GLY A 109 -4.39 4.14 9.90
N HIS A 110 -3.66 3.03 9.84
CA HIS A 110 -3.21 2.28 11.03
C HIS A 110 -1.94 2.90 11.64
N PHE A 111 -1.74 2.70 12.94
CA PHE A 111 -0.58 3.24 13.67
C PHE A 111 0.53 2.22 13.88
N ASP A 112 0.29 0.96 13.53
CA ASP A 112 1.25 -0.12 13.64
C ASP A 112 1.10 -1.09 12.45
N ILE A 113 1.94 -2.12 12.42
CA ILE A 113 2.03 -3.13 11.37
C ILE A 113 0.64 -3.71 11.09
N ILE A 114 0.23 -3.64 9.82
CA ILE A 114 -0.95 -4.37 9.35
C ILE A 114 -0.55 -5.84 9.22
N SER A 115 -1.07 -6.67 10.13
CA SER A 115 -0.72 -8.09 10.25
C SER A 115 -1.59 -8.99 9.37
N ALA A 116 -2.80 -8.56 9.06
CA ALA A 116 -3.73 -9.31 8.20
C ALA A 116 -4.61 -8.37 7.37
N ILE A 117 -4.87 -8.78 6.13
CA ILE A 117 -5.89 -8.18 5.26
C ILE A 117 -6.81 -9.24 4.69
N SER A 118 -8.06 -8.87 4.46
CA SER A 118 -9.07 -9.73 3.83
C SER A 118 -10.08 -8.88 3.07
N THR A 119 -10.83 -9.50 2.19
CA THR A 119 -11.93 -8.87 1.46
C THR A 119 -13.22 -9.59 1.83
N ILE A 120 -14.30 -8.84 2.00
CA ILE A 120 -15.63 -9.39 2.25
C ILE A 120 -16.63 -8.77 1.29
N GLN A 121 -17.38 -9.63 0.59
CA GLN A 121 -18.44 -9.20 -0.30
C GLN A 121 -19.74 -9.16 0.51
N THR A 122 -20.29 -7.96 0.69
CA THR A 122 -21.61 -7.76 1.28
C THR A 122 -22.55 -7.19 0.22
N THR A 123 -23.34 -6.15 0.54
CA THR A 123 -23.99 -5.32 -0.48
C THR A 123 -22.98 -4.49 -1.27
N GLN A 124 -21.82 -4.20 -0.68
CA GLN A 124 -20.67 -3.55 -1.31
C GLN A 124 -19.39 -4.34 -0.99
N PRO A 125 -18.39 -4.28 -1.89
CA PRO A 125 -17.07 -4.81 -1.60
C PRO A 125 -16.42 -4.02 -0.45
N LEU A 126 -15.94 -4.72 0.58
CA LEU A 126 -15.21 -4.10 1.70
C LEU A 126 -13.84 -4.75 1.89
N ILE A 127 -12.88 -3.94 2.32
CA ILE A 127 -11.56 -4.40 2.77
C ILE A 127 -11.56 -4.44 4.30
N LEU A 128 -11.01 -5.50 4.86
CA LEU A 128 -10.73 -5.64 6.29
C LEU A 128 -9.22 -5.57 6.50
N SER A 129 -8.77 -4.85 7.52
CA SER A 129 -7.37 -4.87 7.95
C SER A 129 -7.25 -4.94 9.46
N ALA A 130 -6.37 -5.81 9.96
CA ALA A 130 -6.03 -5.94 11.36
C ALA A 130 -4.59 -5.49 11.61
N SER A 131 -4.38 -4.69 12.65
CA SER A 131 -3.09 -4.07 12.98
C SER A 131 -2.59 -4.51 14.36
N LYS A 132 -1.26 -4.43 14.56
CA LYS A 132 -0.62 -4.71 15.84
C LYS A 132 -0.94 -3.67 16.92
N ASP A 133 -1.52 -2.53 16.54
CA ASP A 133 -2.11 -1.54 17.47
C ASP A 133 -3.38 -2.06 18.16
N GLY A 134 -3.86 -3.26 17.81
CA GLY A 134 -5.06 -3.87 18.36
C GLY A 134 -6.36 -3.44 17.66
N VAL A 135 -6.27 -2.70 16.56
CA VAL A 135 -7.43 -2.19 15.81
C VAL A 135 -7.70 -3.04 14.56
N VAL A 136 -8.99 -3.32 14.34
CA VAL A 136 -9.49 -3.83 13.05
C VAL A 136 -10.26 -2.71 12.37
N LYS A 137 -9.90 -2.39 11.13
CA LYS A 137 -10.57 -1.37 10.30
C LYS A 137 -11.30 -2.02 9.13
N VAL A 138 -12.41 -1.40 8.75
CA VAL A 138 -13.26 -1.77 7.61
C VAL A 138 -13.27 -0.60 6.64
N TRP A 139 -12.96 -0.88 5.38
CA TRP A 139 -12.83 0.11 4.31
C TRP A 139 -13.83 -0.17 3.21
N LYS A 140 -14.33 0.89 2.59
CA LYS A 140 -15.25 0.88 1.46
C LYS A 140 -14.54 1.41 0.21
#